data_AF-A0A2P2I9M9-F1
#
_entry.id   AF-A0A2P2I9M9-F1
#
_cell.length_a   1.000
_cell.length_b   1.000
_cell.length_c   1.000
_cell.angle_alpha   90.00
_cell.angle_beta   90.00
_cell.angle_gamma   90.00
#
_symmetry.space_group_name_H-M   'P 1'
#
loop_
_entity.id
_entity.type
_entity.pdbx_description
1 polymer ?
#
loop_
_entity_poly.entity_id
_entity_poly.type
_entity_poly.pdbx_seq_one_letter_code
_entity_poly.pdbx_strand_id
1 'polypeptide(L)'
;VPTLGTYLDFINVMTYDLRGPWDGKADHHSPLTTRSTDSWAYKTLNVIDGMEFWAEQGAPRHKLMLGVPFYGRTFTLEDPQQNEPGARASGRGNAGRYTKERGLLAYYEVCQEQRNGGWIKRTDEAGGTYMVKKDQWIGYDDAAYITKKMDAVKSKGYGGAMVWAIDLDDYLGVCDNRWPLLTAIKTALADGGPTIIHTPSETETDPEPISEPEPSSEPEPSSKPEPTSKPKPSIETKPEPQPQSTPTSTSSDSTRDETSPTPTMVPVTPTP
;
A
#
# COMPACT_ATOMS: atom_id res chain seq x y z
N VAL A 1 -13.01 -14.79 -1.54
CA VAL A 1 -13.04 -13.44 -0.94
C VAL A 1 -14.11 -13.28 0.14
N PRO A 2 -15.39 -13.69 -0.06
CA PRO A 2 -16.44 -13.44 0.95
C PRO A 2 -16.12 -14.02 2.34
N THR A 3 -15.58 -15.24 2.37
CA THR A 3 -15.11 -15.90 3.60
C THR A 3 -14.07 -15.06 4.36
N LEU A 4 -13.14 -14.40 3.64
CA LEU A 4 -12.16 -13.51 4.28
C LEU A 4 -12.84 -12.28 4.87
N GLY A 5 -13.83 -11.70 4.17
CA GLY A 5 -14.63 -10.58 4.68
C GLY A 5 -15.43 -10.91 5.94
N THR A 6 -15.80 -12.18 6.14
CA THR A 6 -16.43 -12.65 7.38
C THR A 6 -15.47 -12.69 8.55
N TYR A 7 -14.26 -13.25 8.37
CA TYR A 7 -13.36 -13.55 9.48
C TYR A 7 -12.33 -12.47 9.80
N LEU A 8 -11.99 -11.60 8.85
CA LEU A 8 -11.02 -10.53 9.08
C LEU A 8 -11.71 -9.25 9.55
N ASP A 9 -11.13 -8.55 10.51
CA ASP A 9 -11.60 -7.22 10.94
C ASP A 9 -11.37 -6.18 9.83
N PHE A 10 -10.21 -6.25 9.18
CA PHE A 10 -9.82 -5.42 8.04
C PHE A 10 -8.89 -6.18 7.09
N ILE A 11 -8.81 -5.72 5.85
CA ILE A 11 -8.03 -6.31 4.76
C ILE A 11 -7.09 -5.22 4.23
N ASN A 12 -5.80 -5.38 4.47
CA ASN A 12 -4.76 -4.50 3.96
C ASN A 12 -4.45 -4.85 2.51
N VAL A 13 -5.00 -4.09 1.57
CA VAL A 13 -4.79 -4.32 0.14
C VAL A 13 -3.48 -3.65 -0.28
N MET A 14 -2.54 -4.42 -0.82
CA MET A 14 -1.25 -3.91 -1.29
C MET A 14 -1.41 -3.23 -2.66
N THR A 15 -2.02 -2.04 -2.69
CA THR A 15 -2.25 -1.24 -3.91
C THR A 15 -1.01 -0.49 -4.37
N TYR A 16 0.15 -1.14 -4.32
CA TYR A 16 1.46 -0.65 -4.75
C TYR A 16 2.23 -1.80 -5.40
N ASP A 17 3.37 -1.51 -6.03
CA ASP A 17 4.09 -2.46 -6.89
C ASP A 17 3.23 -3.01 -8.03
N LEU A 18 2.31 -2.18 -8.51
CA LEU A 18 1.49 -2.43 -9.70
C LEU A 18 2.30 -2.25 -10.98
N ARG A 19 3.43 -1.55 -10.89
CA ARG A 19 4.47 -1.43 -11.93
C ARG A 19 5.83 -1.53 -11.27
N GLY A 20 6.84 -1.94 -12.02
CA GLY A 20 8.20 -1.93 -11.51
C GLY A 20 9.24 -2.32 -12.55
N PRO A 21 10.52 -2.39 -12.15
CA PRO A 21 11.62 -2.68 -13.08
C PRO A 21 11.50 -4.02 -13.81
N TRP A 22 10.64 -4.93 -13.33
CA TRP A 22 10.31 -6.19 -14.00
C TRP A 22 9.50 -6.01 -15.30
N ASP A 23 8.88 -4.85 -15.52
CA ASP A 23 8.10 -4.56 -16.73
C ASP A 23 8.96 -4.10 -17.93
N GLY A 24 10.24 -3.76 -17.70
CA GLY A 24 11.14 -3.19 -18.71
C GLY A 24 10.75 -1.76 -19.15
N LYS A 25 9.82 -1.12 -18.44
CA LYS A 25 9.35 0.25 -18.69
C LYS A 25 9.28 1.03 -17.38
N ALA A 26 9.71 2.29 -17.42
CA ALA A 26 9.61 3.20 -16.29
C ALA A 26 8.17 3.66 -16.12
N ASP A 27 7.61 3.44 -14.93
CA ASP A 27 6.23 3.76 -14.64
C ASP A 27 5.95 3.92 -13.14
N HIS A 28 4.88 4.62 -12.79
CA HIS A 28 4.45 4.82 -11.43
C HIS A 28 3.93 3.49 -10.84
N HIS A 29 4.43 3.07 -9.68
CA HIS A 29 4.11 1.75 -9.12
C HIS A 29 2.79 1.66 -8.35
N SER A 30 2.12 2.80 -8.11
CA SER A 30 0.81 2.86 -7.45
C SER A 30 -0.10 3.88 -8.14
N PRO A 31 -0.39 3.73 -9.45
CA PRO A 31 -1.24 4.68 -10.18
C PRO A 31 -2.68 4.56 -9.66
N LEU A 32 -3.32 5.70 -9.41
CA LEU A 32 -4.65 5.77 -8.81
C LEU A 32 -5.71 5.19 -9.74
N THR A 33 -5.72 5.63 -11.00
CA THR A 33 -6.66 5.21 -12.05
C THR A 33 -5.93 4.80 -13.32
N THR A 34 -6.64 4.15 -14.23
CA THR A 34 -6.17 3.86 -15.60
C THR A 34 -5.77 5.14 -16.34
N ARG A 35 -4.73 5.03 -17.17
CA ARG A 35 -4.25 6.08 -18.07
C ARG A 35 -4.40 5.65 -19.53
N SER A 36 -4.36 6.60 -20.45
CA SER A 36 -4.45 6.34 -21.90
C SER A 36 -3.36 5.40 -22.43
N THR A 37 -2.22 5.33 -21.75
CA THR A 37 -1.08 4.45 -22.09
C THR A 37 -1.19 3.03 -21.52
N ASP A 38 -2.12 2.79 -20.59
CA ASP A 38 -2.32 1.47 -19.99
C ASP A 38 -3.06 0.53 -20.96
N SER A 39 -2.50 -0.66 -21.17
CA SER A 39 -3.01 -1.65 -22.13
C SER A 39 -2.99 -3.07 -21.56
N TRP A 40 -3.79 -3.97 -22.16
CA TRP A 40 -3.88 -5.37 -21.74
C TRP A 40 -4.19 -5.49 -20.24
N ALA A 41 -3.44 -6.32 -19.51
CA ALA A 41 -3.58 -6.50 -18.07
C ALA A 41 -3.37 -5.20 -17.27
N TYR A 42 -2.62 -4.23 -17.79
CA TYR A 42 -2.35 -2.97 -17.10
C TYR A 42 -3.55 -2.02 -17.06
N LYS A 43 -4.56 -2.24 -17.92
CA LYS A 43 -5.76 -1.40 -17.99
C LYS A 43 -6.52 -1.37 -16.67
N THR A 44 -6.53 -2.48 -15.94
CA THR A 44 -7.17 -2.63 -14.62
C THR A 44 -6.16 -2.76 -13.47
N LEU A 45 -4.87 -2.62 -13.75
CA LEU A 45 -3.82 -2.74 -12.74
C LEU A 45 -3.51 -1.36 -12.15
N ASN A 46 -4.48 -0.79 -11.46
CA ASN A 46 -4.40 0.48 -10.74
C ASN A 46 -5.07 0.37 -9.36
N VAL A 47 -4.90 1.38 -8.52
CA VAL A 47 -5.37 1.37 -7.12
C VAL A 47 -6.89 1.23 -7.05
N ILE A 48 -7.65 2.01 -7.83
CA ILE A 48 -9.11 1.96 -7.78
C ILE A 48 -9.64 0.62 -8.26
N ASP A 49 -9.22 0.17 -9.45
CA ASP A 49 -9.71 -1.10 -10.00
C ASP A 49 -9.32 -2.30 -9.13
N GLY A 50 -8.14 -2.26 -8.50
CA GLY A 50 -7.73 -3.27 -7.53
C GLY A 50 -8.61 -3.31 -6.28
N MET A 51 -8.98 -2.14 -5.74
CA MET A 51 -9.88 -2.05 -4.58
C MET A 51 -11.32 -2.43 -4.93
N GLU A 52 -11.81 -1.98 -6.07
CA GLU A 52 -13.13 -2.33 -6.60
C GLU A 52 -13.24 -3.82 -6.86
N PHE A 53 -12.20 -4.45 -7.42
CA PHE A 53 -12.15 -5.90 -7.59
C PHE A 53 -12.38 -6.63 -6.27
N TRP A 54 -11.71 -6.25 -5.17
CA TRP A 54 -11.96 -6.85 -3.86
C TRP A 54 -13.41 -6.70 -3.40
N ALA A 55 -14.01 -5.53 -3.60
CA ALA A 55 -15.39 -5.27 -3.24
C ALA A 55 -16.38 -6.10 -4.09
N GLU A 56 -16.16 -6.17 -5.41
CA GLU A 56 -16.96 -6.97 -6.35
C GLU A 56 -16.86 -8.47 -6.07
N GLN A 57 -15.69 -8.95 -5.61
CA GLN A 57 -15.52 -10.32 -5.15
C GLN A 57 -16.14 -10.61 -3.77
N GLY A 58 -16.78 -9.62 -3.14
CA GLY A 58 -17.60 -9.76 -1.93
C GLY A 58 -16.90 -9.39 -0.62
N ALA A 59 -15.79 -8.64 -0.66
CA ALA A 59 -15.24 -8.05 0.56
C ALA A 59 -16.06 -6.79 0.96
N PRO A 60 -16.47 -6.64 2.22
CA PRO A 60 -17.14 -5.42 2.66
C PRO A 60 -16.23 -4.19 2.51
N ARG A 61 -16.68 -3.14 1.83
CA ARG A 61 -15.86 -1.94 1.53
C ARG A 61 -15.24 -1.31 2.78
N HIS A 62 -16.01 -1.20 3.87
CA HIS A 62 -15.56 -0.65 5.15
C HIS A 62 -14.46 -1.47 5.84
N LYS A 63 -14.17 -2.69 5.35
CA LYS A 63 -13.03 -3.51 5.81
C LYS A 63 -11.80 -3.38 4.91
N LEU A 64 -11.91 -2.79 3.72
CA LEU A 64 -10.80 -2.64 2.79
C LEU A 64 -9.96 -1.42 3.16
N MET A 65 -8.66 -1.64 3.43
CA MET A 65 -7.69 -0.59 3.71
C MET A 65 -6.80 -0.38 2.49
N LEU A 66 -6.84 0.83 1.92
CA LEU A 66 -6.07 1.20 0.73
C LEU A 66 -4.58 1.28 1.09
N GLY A 67 -3.73 0.52 0.40
CA GLY A 67 -2.28 0.53 0.61
C GLY A 67 -1.60 1.76 0.01
N VAL A 68 -0.87 2.50 0.84
CA VAL A 68 -0.11 3.71 0.46
C VAL A 68 1.39 3.42 0.62
N PRO A 69 2.19 3.50 -0.46
CA PRO A 69 3.62 3.29 -0.40
C PRO A 69 4.35 4.57 0.05
N PHE A 70 5.21 4.46 1.07
CA PHE A 70 6.15 5.51 1.47
C PHE A 70 7.53 5.32 0.82
N TYR A 71 7.52 4.80 -0.40
CA TYR A 71 8.69 4.57 -1.23
C TYR A 71 8.33 4.79 -2.68
N GLY A 72 9.34 4.96 -3.53
CA GLY A 72 9.20 4.97 -4.98
C GLY A 72 9.88 3.77 -5.61
N ARG A 73 9.40 3.39 -6.80
CA ARG A 73 10.13 2.48 -7.69
C ARG A 73 11.01 3.28 -8.64
N THR A 74 12.23 2.81 -8.84
CA THR A 74 13.25 3.52 -9.60
C THR A 74 13.76 2.73 -10.79
N PHE A 75 14.11 3.45 -11.84
CA PHE A 75 14.48 2.88 -13.13
C PHE A 75 15.69 3.59 -13.70
N THR A 76 16.46 2.86 -14.51
CA THR A 76 17.44 3.45 -15.43
C THR A 76 16.86 3.37 -16.83
N LEU A 77 16.59 4.53 -17.44
CA LEU A 77 16.05 4.68 -18.79
C LEU A 77 17.07 4.19 -19.82
N GLU A 78 16.59 3.59 -20.91
CA GLU A 78 17.46 3.31 -22.07
C GLU A 78 17.84 4.59 -22.81
N ASP A 79 16.90 5.53 -22.93
CA ASP A 79 17.10 6.85 -23.53
C ASP A 79 16.60 7.95 -22.57
N PRO A 80 17.49 8.78 -22.00
CA PRO A 80 17.11 9.91 -21.15
C PRO A 80 16.14 10.91 -21.78
N GLN A 81 16.07 10.98 -23.11
CA GLN A 81 15.13 11.86 -23.82
C GLN A 81 13.71 11.30 -23.82
N GLN A 82 13.55 9.98 -23.69
CA GLN A 82 12.27 9.30 -23.52
C GLN A 82 12.02 9.08 -22.03
N ASN A 83 11.35 10.02 -21.38
CA ASN A 83 11.25 10.07 -19.91
C ASN A 83 9.81 10.18 -19.37
N GLU A 84 8.82 10.06 -20.24
CA GLU A 84 7.41 9.93 -19.86
C GLU A 84 7.09 8.51 -19.34
N PRO A 85 6.01 8.32 -18.56
CA PRO A 85 5.55 7.00 -18.15
C PRO A 85 5.38 6.05 -19.34
N GLY A 86 5.91 4.83 -19.22
CA GLY A 86 5.97 3.83 -20.29
C GLY A 86 7.28 3.87 -21.10
N ALA A 87 8.18 4.83 -20.84
CA ALA A 87 9.51 4.85 -21.43
C ALA A 87 10.30 3.57 -21.16
N ARG A 88 11.13 3.13 -22.11
CA ARG A 88 11.92 1.90 -21.97
C ARG A 88 12.99 2.06 -20.89
N ALA A 89 13.11 1.04 -20.03
CA ALA A 89 14.09 1.00 -18.96
C ALA A 89 15.06 -0.17 -19.17
N SER A 90 16.35 0.10 -19.07
CA SER A 90 17.41 -0.92 -19.09
C SER A 90 17.47 -1.73 -17.80
N GLY A 91 16.84 -1.25 -16.73
CA GLY A 91 16.66 -2.00 -15.50
C GLY A 91 16.37 -1.12 -14.28
N ARG A 92 16.71 -1.67 -13.12
CA ARG A 92 16.53 -1.02 -11.81
C ARG A 92 17.40 0.23 -11.68
N GLY A 93 16.80 1.31 -11.17
CA GLY A 93 17.52 2.53 -10.82
C GLY A 93 18.59 2.30 -9.76
N ASN A 94 19.42 3.32 -9.57
CA ASN A 94 20.50 3.28 -8.59
C ASN A 94 19.96 3.06 -7.18
N ALA A 95 20.73 2.34 -6.36
CA ALA A 95 20.38 2.10 -4.97
C ALA A 95 20.49 3.37 -4.15
N GLY A 96 19.54 3.58 -3.23
CA GLY A 96 19.60 4.63 -2.24
C GLY A 96 20.75 4.44 -1.26
N ARG A 97 21.18 5.54 -0.63
CA ARG A 97 22.26 5.55 0.36
C ARG A 97 21.93 4.68 1.59
N TYR A 98 20.66 4.65 1.98
CA TYR A 98 20.19 4.04 3.23
C TYR A 98 19.47 2.73 2.97
N THR A 99 18.52 2.69 2.02
CA THR A 99 17.80 1.46 1.66
C THR A 99 18.70 0.43 1.00
N LYS A 100 19.72 0.88 0.25
CA LYS A 100 20.72 0.04 -0.43
C LYS A 100 20.14 -1.00 -1.38
N GLU A 101 18.91 -0.78 -1.84
CA GLU A 101 18.22 -1.64 -2.81
C GLU A 101 18.12 -0.92 -4.15
N ARG A 102 18.62 -1.55 -5.22
CA ARG A 102 18.42 -1.03 -6.58
C ARG A 102 16.93 -1.16 -6.95
N GLY A 103 16.37 -0.11 -7.55
CA GLY A 103 14.98 -0.10 -7.98
C GLY A 103 13.98 0.35 -6.92
N LEU A 104 14.46 0.78 -5.74
CA LEU A 104 13.64 1.25 -4.63
C LEU A 104 14.34 2.44 -3.97
N LEU A 105 13.57 3.47 -3.62
CA LEU A 105 14.01 4.55 -2.73
C LEU A 105 12.93 4.82 -1.70
N ALA A 106 13.31 4.91 -0.42
CA ALA A 106 12.39 5.41 0.61
C ALA A 106 11.98 6.85 0.32
N TYR A 107 10.82 7.31 0.81
CA TYR A 107 10.40 8.69 0.60
C TYR A 107 11.42 9.70 1.12
N TYR A 108 12.06 9.42 2.27
CA TYR A 108 13.13 10.28 2.78
C TYR A 108 14.35 10.35 1.85
N GLU A 109 14.61 9.34 1.00
CA GLU A 109 15.67 9.37 -0.01
C GLU A 109 15.22 10.15 -1.24
N VAL A 110 13.97 9.96 -1.67
CA VAL A 110 13.37 10.71 -2.77
C VAL A 110 13.40 12.21 -2.48
N CYS A 111 13.00 12.64 -1.29
CA CYS A 111 13.00 14.06 -0.94
C CYS A 111 14.42 14.64 -0.79
N GLN A 112 15.40 13.85 -0.32
CA GLN A 112 16.81 14.25 -0.30
C GLN A 112 17.35 14.43 -1.73
N GLU A 113 17.02 13.51 -2.64
CA GLU A 113 17.36 13.64 -4.06
C GLU A 113 16.76 14.90 -4.68
N GLN A 114 15.49 15.19 -4.39
CA GLN A 114 14.82 16.41 -4.86
C GLN A 114 15.55 17.68 -4.38
N ARG A 115 15.97 17.72 -3.11
CA ARG A 115 16.73 18.83 -2.52
C ARG A 115 18.15 18.97 -3.08
N ASN A 116 18.79 17.86 -3.42
CA ASN A 116 20.10 17.86 -4.08
C ASN A 116 20.04 18.41 -5.52
N GLY A 117 18.85 18.57 -6.08
CA GLY A 117 18.60 19.28 -7.34
C GLY A 117 18.95 18.48 -8.60
N GLY A 118 18.63 19.08 -9.74
CA GLY A 118 18.81 18.47 -11.07
C GLY A 118 17.74 17.43 -11.45
N TRP A 119 16.73 17.24 -10.59
CA TRP A 119 15.56 16.42 -10.87
C TRP A 119 14.43 17.30 -11.42
N ILE A 120 13.76 16.83 -12.47
CA ILE A 120 12.57 17.45 -13.02
C ILE A 120 11.37 16.67 -12.51
N LYS A 121 10.57 17.27 -11.63
CA LYS A 121 9.33 16.69 -11.10
C LYS A 121 8.18 16.91 -12.09
N ARG A 122 7.38 15.86 -12.33
CA ARG A 122 6.23 15.85 -13.23
C ARG A 122 5.08 15.03 -12.62
N THR A 123 3.94 15.09 -13.28
CA THR A 123 2.73 14.36 -12.91
C THR A 123 2.18 13.65 -14.14
N ASP A 124 1.73 12.41 -14.00
CA ASP A 124 1.09 11.65 -15.07
C ASP A 124 -0.42 11.96 -15.21
N GLU A 125 -1.08 11.34 -16.19
CA GLU A 125 -2.52 11.53 -16.46
C GLU A 125 -3.42 11.12 -15.28
N ALA A 126 -3.00 10.13 -14.47
CA ALA A 126 -3.72 9.70 -13.27
C ALA A 126 -3.36 10.56 -12.04
N GLY A 127 -2.58 11.63 -12.22
CA GLY A 127 -2.16 12.52 -11.16
C GLY A 127 -0.98 12.02 -10.33
N GLY A 128 -0.35 10.89 -10.71
CA GLY A 128 0.77 10.26 -10.02
C GLY A 128 2.08 11.00 -10.24
N THR A 129 2.89 11.08 -9.18
CA THR A 129 4.09 11.92 -9.16
C THR A 129 5.32 11.12 -9.61
N TYR A 130 6.10 11.70 -10.50
CA TYR A 130 7.39 11.12 -10.86
C TYR A 130 8.45 12.21 -11.05
N MET A 131 9.73 11.83 -11.00
CA MET A 131 10.81 12.75 -11.29
C MET A 131 11.95 12.08 -12.04
N VAL A 132 12.64 12.88 -12.86
CA VAL A 132 13.67 12.40 -13.78
C VAL A 132 14.95 13.22 -13.69
N LYS A 133 16.10 12.55 -13.75
CA LYS A 133 17.43 13.18 -13.78
C LYS A 133 18.37 12.30 -14.59
N LYS A 134 18.81 12.83 -15.74
CA LYS A 134 19.59 12.04 -16.72
C LYS A 134 18.81 10.77 -17.07
N ASP A 135 19.41 9.61 -16.90
CA ASP A 135 18.80 8.30 -17.13
C ASP A 135 18.04 7.76 -15.91
N GLN A 136 18.01 8.46 -14.78
CA GLN A 136 17.29 7.98 -13.60
C GLN A 136 15.85 8.50 -13.59
N TRP A 137 14.93 7.59 -13.30
CA TRP A 137 13.49 7.85 -13.22
C TRP A 137 12.93 7.29 -11.91
N ILE A 138 12.10 8.05 -11.21
CA ILE A 138 11.52 7.67 -9.91
C ILE A 138 10.02 7.97 -9.93
N GLY A 139 9.18 6.96 -9.71
CA GLY A 139 7.73 7.12 -9.54
C GLY A 139 7.36 6.84 -8.09
N TYR A 140 6.71 7.80 -7.43
CA TYR A 140 6.50 7.80 -5.99
C TYR A 140 5.25 8.60 -5.59
N ASP A 141 4.72 8.28 -4.41
CA ASP A 141 3.65 9.05 -3.79
C ASP A 141 4.22 10.25 -3.03
N ASP A 142 3.75 11.46 -3.35
CA ASP A 142 3.94 12.65 -2.53
C ASP A 142 2.68 13.00 -1.73
N ALA A 143 2.78 13.95 -0.80
CA ALA A 143 1.66 14.32 0.07
C ALA A 143 0.39 14.74 -0.71
N ALA A 144 0.56 15.42 -1.86
CA ALA A 144 -0.55 15.83 -2.70
C ALA A 144 -1.23 14.63 -3.37
N TYR A 145 -0.46 13.66 -3.87
CA TYR A 145 -1.03 12.46 -4.45
C TYR A 145 -1.70 11.54 -3.43
N ILE A 146 -1.11 11.42 -2.24
CA ILE A 146 -1.73 10.72 -1.11
C ILE A 146 -3.07 11.35 -0.75
N THR A 147 -3.17 12.67 -0.72
CA THR A 147 -4.44 13.37 -0.44
C THR A 147 -5.53 12.93 -1.43
N LYS A 148 -5.23 12.83 -2.73
CA LYS A 148 -6.17 12.32 -3.74
C LYS A 148 -6.58 10.87 -3.47
N LYS A 149 -5.64 10.01 -3.04
CA LYS A 149 -5.96 8.63 -2.64
C LYS A 149 -6.90 8.60 -1.43
N MET A 150 -6.72 9.49 -0.47
CA MET A 150 -7.60 9.57 0.71
C MET A 150 -8.99 10.12 0.36
N ASP A 151 -9.10 11.02 -0.61
CA ASP A 151 -10.39 11.42 -1.15
C ASP A 151 -11.12 10.25 -1.83
N ALA A 152 -10.39 9.35 -2.50
CA ALA A 152 -10.93 8.11 -2.99
C ALA A 152 -11.37 7.15 -1.87
N VAL A 153 -10.60 7.04 -0.78
CA VAL A 153 -11.00 6.27 0.42
C VAL A 153 -12.35 6.72 0.94
N LYS A 154 -12.54 8.03 1.14
CA LYS A 154 -13.80 8.61 1.64
C LYS A 154 -14.94 8.40 0.64
N SER A 155 -14.76 8.84 -0.61
CA SER A 155 -15.84 8.83 -1.62
C SER A 155 -16.31 7.42 -2.00
N LYS A 156 -15.44 6.40 -1.89
CA LYS A 156 -15.77 5.00 -2.20
C LYS A 156 -16.15 4.17 -0.98
N GLY A 157 -16.17 4.77 0.22
CA GLY A 157 -16.55 4.10 1.47
C GLY A 157 -15.59 2.98 1.89
N TYR A 158 -14.30 3.13 1.60
CA TYR A 158 -13.26 2.22 2.09
C TYR A 158 -13.00 2.45 3.58
N GLY A 159 -12.51 1.42 4.28
CA GLY A 159 -12.31 1.46 5.73
C GLY A 159 -11.20 2.38 6.22
N GLY A 160 -10.27 2.77 5.34
CA GLY A 160 -9.12 3.59 5.69
C GLY A 160 -7.93 3.34 4.78
N ALA A 161 -6.74 3.61 5.31
CA ALA A 161 -5.47 3.43 4.63
C ALA A 161 -4.50 2.56 5.45
N MET A 162 -3.72 1.74 4.73
CA MET A 162 -2.57 1.01 5.26
C MET A 162 -1.30 1.62 4.69
N VAL A 163 -0.25 1.77 5.50
CA VAL A 163 1.03 2.35 5.06
C VAL A 163 2.10 1.28 4.95
N TRP A 164 2.81 1.28 3.82
CA TRP A 164 4.04 0.50 3.65
C TRP A 164 5.24 1.41 3.30
N ALA A 165 6.21 1.61 4.18
CA ALA A 165 6.16 1.36 5.61
C ALA A 165 6.47 2.64 6.36
N ILE A 166 6.10 2.68 7.63
CA ILE A 166 6.17 3.89 8.45
C ILE A 166 7.60 4.45 8.49
N ASP A 167 8.61 3.59 8.64
CA ASP A 167 10.04 3.95 8.69
C ASP A 167 10.60 4.52 7.37
N LEU A 168 9.83 4.49 6.28
CA LEU A 168 10.23 5.04 4.98
C LEU A 168 9.73 6.48 4.74
N ASP A 169 8.86 7.01 5.61
CA ASP A 169 8.50 8.42 5.61
C ASP A 169 9.70 9.31 5.97
N ASP A 170 9.58 10.63 5.82
CA ASP A 170 10.53 11.58 6.43
C ASP A 170 10.27 11.70 7.95
N TYR A 171 10.47 10.60 8.67
CA TYR A 171 10.19 10.48 10.10
C TYR A 171 11.13 11.31 10.99
N LEU A 172 12.20 11.85 10.43
CA LEU A 172 13.15 12.76 11.09
C LEU A 172 12.91 14.22 10.72
N GLY A 173 12.08 14.52 9.71
CA GLY A 173 11.92 15.89 9.21
C GLY A 173 13.21 16.43 8.58
N VAL A 174 13.97 15.57 7.91
CA VAL A 174 15.19 15.98 7.20
C VAL A 174 14.83 16.88 6.02
N CYS A 175 13.75 16.55 5.32
CA CYS A 175 13.31 17.20 4.10
C CYS A 175 12.22 18.24 4.27
N ASP A 176 11.33 18.11 5.26
CA ASP A 176 10.32 19.11 5.59
C ASP A 176 9.94 18.96 7.08
N ASN A 177 8.64 18.85 7.37
CA ASN A 177 8.15 18.49 8.69
C ASN A 177 8.27 16.99 8.92
N ARG A 178 8.29 16.59 10.20
CA ARG A 178 8.28 15.17 10.59
C ARG A 178 7.00 14.48 10.10
N TRP A 179 7.14 13.28 9.54
CA TRP A 179 6.02 12.44 9.08
C TRP A 179 5.11 13.08 8.03
N PRO A 180 5.64 13.66 6.93
CA PRO A 180 4.84 14.43 5.99
C PRO A 180 3.78 13.58 5.30
N LEU A 181 4.10 12.34 4.91
CA LEU A 181 3.14 11.48 4.22
C LEU A 181 2.07 10.94 5.17
N LEU A 182 2.45 10.52 6.38
CA LEU A 182 1.49 10.08 7.39
C LEU A 182 0.58 11.24 7.84
N THR A 183 1.12 12.45 7.92
CA THR A 183 0.34 13.66 8.23
C THR A 183 -0.66 13.96 7.12
N ALA A 184 -0.30 13.76 5.85
CA ALA A 184 -1.23 13.90 4.73
C ALA A 184 -2.41 12.91 4.84
N ILE A 185 -2.12 11.64 5.14
CA ILE A 185 -3.17 10.62 5.39
C ILE A 185 -4.08 11.06 6.54
N LYS A 186 -3.50 11.37 7.70
CA LYS A 186 -4.26 11.75 8.90
C LYS A 186 -5.14 12.97 8.64
N THR A 187 -4.60 13.99 7.97
CA THR A 187 -5.32 15.24 7.70
C THR A 187 -6.46 15.02 6.72
N ALA A 188 -6.22 14.25 5.65
CA ALA A 188 -7.23 14.02 4.62
C ALA A 188 -8.37 13.10 5.07
N LEU A 189 -8.12 12.21 6.04
CA LEU A 189 -9.12 11.31 6.63
C LEU A 189 -9.80 11.86 7.88
N ALA A 190 -9.31 12.95 8.48
CA ALA A 190 -9.96 13.56 9.64
C ALA A 190 -11.33 14.15 9.24
N ASP A 191 -12.34 13.92 10.08
CA ASP A 191 -13.67 14.53 9.92
C ASP A 191 -13.53 16.07 9.95
N GLY A 192 -13.92 16.75 8.87
CA GLY A 192 -13.83 18.22 8.71
C GLY A 192 -12.83 18.77 7.67
N GLY A 193 -12.16 17.93 6.88
CA GLY A 193 -11.45 18.37 5.65
C GLY A 193 -12.45 18.82 4.55
N PRO A 194 -12.03 19.61 3.53
CA PRO A 194 -12.95 20.35 2.67
C PRO A 194 -13.98 19.43 2.06
N THR A 195 -15.22 19.60 2.51
CA THR A 195 -16.40 18.94 2.00
C THR A 195 -16.50 19.29 0.53
N ILE A 196 -16.13 18.37 -0.37
CA ILE A 196 -16.74 18.37 -1.70
C ILE A 196 -18.20 18.09 -1.41
N ILE A 197 -19.01 19.15 -1.40
CA ILE A 197 -20.46 19.05 -1.29
C ILE A 197 -20.89 18.24 -2.51
N HIS A 198 -21.09 16.93 -2.34
CA HIS A 198 -21.99 16.19 -3.20
C HIS A 198 -23.37 16.70 -2.89
N THR A 199 -23.86 17.57 -3.76
CA THR A 199 -25.28 17.92 -3.86
C THR A 199 -26.06 16.62 -3.85
N PRO A 200 -26.93 16.37 -2.85
CA PRO A 200 -27.80 15.21 -2.91
C PRO A 200 -28.73 15.41 -4.10
N SER A 201 -28.79 14.40 -4.97
CA SER A 201 -29.85 14.29 -5.96
C SER A 201 -31.17 14.23 -5.20
N GLU A 202 -31.91 15.34 -5.15
CA GLU A 202 -33.30 15.35 -4.70
C GLU A 202 -34.10 14.38 -5.57
N THR A 203 -34.69 13.36 -4.96
CA THR A 203 -36.11 13.01 -5.10
C THR A 203 -36.36 11.83 -4.17
N GLU A 204 -36.84 12.10 -2.96
CA GLU A 204 -37.81 11.23 -2.29
C GLU A 204 -38.58 12.12 -1.30
N THR A 205 -39.86 12.33 -1.62
CA THR A 205 -40.84 13.06 -0.81
C THR A 205 -41.30 12.17 0.35
N ASP A 206 -41.05 12.59 1.58
CA ASP A 206 -41.66 12.01 2.79
C ASP A 206 -42.86 12.89 3.21
N PRO A 207 -43.99 12.33 3.69
CA PRO A 207 -45.19 13.09 4.01
C PRO A 207 -45.14 13.72 5.42
N GLU A 208 -45.91 14.79 5.59
CA GLU A 208 -46.00 15.65 6.78
C GLU A 208 -46.28 14.93 8.12
N PRO A 209 -45.82 15.49 9.26
CA PRO A 209 -46.09 14.95 10.58
C PRO A 209 -47.47 15.38 11.10
N ILE A 210 -48.25 14.41 11.58
CA ILE A 210 -49.49 14.65 12.33
C ILE A 210 -49.16 14.94 13.79
N SER A 211 -49.76 16.00 14.33
CA SER A 211 -49.61 16.50 15.70
C SER A 211 -50.29 15.61 16.77
N GLU A 212 -49.64 15.64 17.94
CA GLU A 212 -49.83 14.94 19.22
C GLU A 212 -51.15 15.24 19.98
N PRO A 213 -51.48 14.44 21.01
CA PRO A 213 -51.78 15.07 22.30
C PRO A 213 -51.07 14.41 23.51
N GLU A 214 -50.61 15.24 24.44
CA GLU A 214 -50.00 14.89 25.74
C GLU A 214 -51.04 14.47 26.83
N PRO A 215 -50.67 14.32 28.14
CA PRO A 215 -50.38 13.05 28.79
C PRO A 215 -51.42 12.69 29.88
N SER A 216 -51.46 11.42 30.31
CA SER A 216 -52.26 10.99 31.46
C SER A 216 -51.38 10.36 32.54
N SER A 217 -51.66 10.75 33.78
CA SER A 217 -50.88 10.64 35.01
C SER A 217 -50.72 9.23 35.60
N GLU A 218 -49.55 9.01 36.21
CA GLU A 218 -49.14 7.88 37.06
C GLU A 218 -49.91 7.81 38.40
N PRO A 219 -49.94 6.64 39.08
CA PRO A 219 -49.10 6.52 40.29
C PRO A 219 -48.54 5.11 40.56
N GLU A 220 -47.30 5.05 41.07
CA GLU A 220 -46.72 3.97 41.91
C GLU A 220 -46.25 4.60 43.26
N PRO A 221 -45.91 3.89 44.37
CA PRO A 221 -45.29 2.54 44.44
C PRO A 221 -45.66 1.66 45.67
N SER A 222 -45.28 0.37 45.65
CA SER A 222 -45.07 -0.51 46.84
C SER A 222 -44.57 -1.88 46.36
N SER A 223 -43.62 -2.60 46.93
CA SER A 223 -42.62 -2.46 48.00
C SER A 223 -41.65 -3.67 47.86
N LYS A 224 -40.38 -3.50 48.24
CA LYS A 224 -39.36 -4.58 48.31
C LYS A 224 -39.52 -5.38 49.62
N PRO A 225 -39.05 -6.64 49.68
CA PRO A 225 -37.81 -6.87 50.46
C PRO A 225 -36.82 -7.88 49.83
N GLU A 226 -35.59 -7.80 50.32
CA GLU A 226 -34.36 -8.52 49.97
C GLU A 226 -34.06 -9.65 51.01
N PRO A 227 -32.87 -10.29 51.10
CA PRO A 227 -32.11 -11.17 50.21
C PRO A 227 -31.90 -12.59 50.81
N THR A 228 -31.40 -13.56 50.02
CA THR A 228 -30.56 -14.73 50.43
C THR A 228 -30.27 -15.56 49.16
N SER A 229 -29.16 -16.26 48.90
CA SER A 229 -27.91 -16.56 49.59
C SER A 229 -26.87 -17.14 48.59
N LYS A 230 -25.59 -16.83 48.82
CA LYS A 230 -24.28 -17.49 48.52
C LYS A 230 -24.00 -18.33 47.24
N PRO A 231 -22.77 -18.23 46.67
CA PRO A 231 -22.30 -18.97 45.48
C PRO A 231 -21.40 -20.19 45.80
N LYS A 232 -21.28 -21.15 44.85
CA LYS A 232 -20.20 -22.17 44.78
C LYS A 232 -20.23 -22.93 43.43
N PRO A 233 -19.14 -23.60 42.97
CA PRO A 233 -17.80 -23.10 42.62
C PRO A 233 -17.38 -23.39 41.15
N SER A 234 -16.29 -22.74 40.75
CA SER A 234 -15.41 -23.00 39.60
C SER A 234 -15.08 -24.47 39.36
N ILE A 235 -15.04 -24.84 38.06
CA ILE A 235 -14.39 -26.05 37.56
C ILE A 235 -12.96 -25.67 37.15
N GLU A 236 -11.99 -26.36 37.75
CA GLU A 236 -10.57 -26.37 37.38
C GLU A 236 -10.36 -27.10 36.06
N THR A 237 -9.77 -26.42 35.07
CA THR A 237 -9.29 -27.04 33.85
C THR A 237 -7.85 -27.51 34.06
N LYS A 238 -7.64 -28.83 33.99
CA LYS A 238 -6.33 -29.49 33.99
C LYS A 238 -5.54 -29.13 32.71
N PRO A 239 -4.24 -28.86 32.76
CA PRO A 239 -3.44 -28.54 31.58
C PRO A 239 -3.11 -29.81 30.77
N GLU A 240 -3.22 -29.67 29.44
CA GLU A 240 -2.81 -30.65 28.42
C GLU A 240 -1.30 -30.53 28.14
N PRO A 241 -0.56 -31.63 27.92
CA PRO A 241 0.90 -31.58 27.73
C PRO A 241 1.29 -31.12 26.32
N GLN A 242 2.27 -30.22 26.23
CA GLN A 242 2.93 -29.82 24.98
C GLN A 242 3.66 -31.00 24.31
N PRO A 243 3.63 -31.12 22.97
CA PRO A 243 4.49 -32.04 22.26
C PRO A 243 5.94 -31.54 22.20
N GLN A 244 6.83 -32.44 22.60
CA GLN A 244 8.30 -32.33 22.60
C GLN A 244 8.83 -32.23 21.16
N SER A 245 9.74 -31.29 20.91
CA SER A 245 10.47 -31.15 19.66
C SER A 245 11.64 -32.14 19.59
N THR A 246 11.62 -33.01 18.58
CA THR A 246 12.75 -33.88 18.22
C THR A 246 13.68 -33.14 17.24
N PRO A 247 15.01 -33.13 17.45
CA PRO A 247 15.93 -32.56 16.47
C PRO A 247 16.21 -33.55 15.34
N THR A 248 15.99 -33.12 14.10
CA THR A 248 16.37 -33.88 12.90
C THR A 248 17.90 -33.83 12.74
N SER A 249 18.49 -35.02 12.66
CA SER A 249 19.90 -35.27 12.39
C SER A 249 20.34 -34.77 11.02
N THR A 250 21.42 -34.00 11.00
CA THR A 250 22.26 -33.73 9.83
C THR A 250 22.98 -35.01 9.40
N SER A 251 22.79 -35.42 8.15
CA SER A 251 23.65 -36.40 7.48
C SER A 251 24.53 -35.66 6.48
N SER A 252 25.81 -35.59 6.81
CA SER A 252 26.90 -35.35 5.86
C SER A 252 27.04 -36.58 4.97
N ASP A 253 27.11 -36.39 3.65
CA ASP A 253 27.77 -37.36 2.78
C ASP A 253 28.73 -36.65 1.83
N SER A 254 29.88 -37.28 1.66
CA SER A 254 31.07 -36.79 1.00
C SER A 254 31.51 -37.84 -0.01
N THR A 255 32.12 -37.36 -1.09
CA THR A 255 33.09 -38.01 -1.98
C THR A 255 32.64 -38.50 -3.37
N ARG A 256 33.42 -37.99 -4.35
CA ARG A 256 33.99 -38.55 -5.60
C ARG A 256 33.54 -37.77 -6.85
N ASP A 257 34.36 -36.92 -7.47
CA ASP A 257 35.73 -37.03 -8.06
C ASP A 257 35.74 -37.55 -9.51
N GLU A 258 36.61 -36.94 -10.33
CA GLU A 258 36.97 -37.17 -11.74
C GLU A 258 35.95 -36.72 -12.84
N THR A 259 36.28 -36.00 -13.92
CA THR A 259 37.51 -35.84 -14.72
C THR A 259 37.47 -34.53 -15.54
N SER A 260 38.64 -33.97 -15.86
CA SER A 260 38.88 -32.86 -16.81
C SER A 260 39.91 -33.29 -17.86
N PRO A 261 39.81 -32.84 -19.13
CA PRO A 261 40.97 -32.85 -20.02
C PRO A 261 41.39 -31.45 -20.53
N THR A 262 42.70 -31.27 -20.43
CA THR A 262 43.75 -30.37 -20.97
C THR A 262 43.47 -29.53 -22.24
N PRO A 263 44.08 -28.33 -22.39
CA PRO A 263 43.88 -27.44 -23.54
C PRO A 263 44.85 -27.68 -24.71
N THR A 264 44.39 -27.36 -25.92
CA THR A 264 45.13 -27.45 -27.19
C THR A 264 45.99 -26.20 -27.45
N MET A 265 47.29 -26.39 -27.70
CA MET A 265 48.19 -25.37 -28.28
C MET A 265 48.29 -25.53 -29.81
N VAL A 266 48.32 -24.41 -30.54
CA VAL A 266 48.60 -24.32 -31.99
C VAL A 266 49.60 -23.17 -32.22
N PRO A 267 50.54 -23.27 -33.19
CA PRO A 267 51.88 -22.70 -33.10
C PRO A 267 52.09 -21.33 -33.73
N VAL A 268 53.18 -20.69 -33.31
CA VAL A 268 53.75 -19.43 -33.80
C VAL A 268 54.50 -19.64 -35.12
N THR A 269 54.21 -18.83 -36.13
CA THR A 269 54.97 -18.70 -37.38
C THR A 269 56.15 -17.73 -37.23
N PRO A 270 57.32 -17.98 -37.86
CA PRO A 270 58.42 -17.02 -37.92
C PRO A 270 58.55 -16.39 -39.31
N THR A 271 58.87 -15.10 -39.38
CA THR A 271 59.52 -14.45 -40.54
C THR A 271 60.02 -13.05 -40.16
N PRO A 272 60.94 -12.49 -40.95
CA PRO A 272 62.40 -12.61 -40.89
C PRO A 272 63.09 -11.59 -39.97
#